data_AF-A0A811SQX5-F1
#
_entry.id   AF-A0A811SQX5-F1
#
_cell.length_a   1.000
_cell.length_b   1.000
_cell.length_c   1.000
_cell.angle_alpha   90.00
_cell.angle_beta   90.00
_cell.angle_gamma   90.00
#
_symmetry.space_group_name_H-M   'P 1'
#
loop_
_entity.id
_entity.type
_entity.pdbx_description
1 polymer ?
#
loop_
_entity_poly.entity_id
_entity_poly.type
_entity_poly.pdbx_seq_one_letter_code
_entity_poly.pdbx_strand_id
1 'polypeptide(L)'
;MVQQAAKEVIPLMTPWKMGQFQLSHRVRVTKGGLLIAEATVVSPTAQGYTQEHVEAWKPIVDAVHRKGGIFFSQIWHVRRVSTNEFQPDGQAPISSMDRQISPDAESGMVYSKPRRLRTEEIAGIVDHFRRAERNAIETGFDGVEIHGAHGYLLDQFMKDSSNDCTDEYGGSLENRCCFAVEVIDAVVREFGWAPE
;
A
#
# COMPACT_ATOMS: atom_id res chain seq x y z
N MET A 1 -3.77 -3.98 47.96
CA MET A 1 -2.70 -4.26 46.97
C MET A 1 -3.29 -5.29 46.02
N VAL A 2 -3.65 -5.00 44.76
CA VAL A 2 -2.96 -4.26 43.69
C VAL A 2 -4.01 -3.41 42.96
N GLN A 3 -3.78 -2.10 42.81
CA GLN A 3 -4.58 -1.26 41.92
C GLN A 3 -4.33 -1.72 40.49
N GLN A 4 -5.36 -2.25 39.84
CA GLN A 4 -5.35 -2.54 38.41
C GLN A 4 -5.23 -1.18 37.71
N ALA A 5 -4.06 -0.87 37.16
CA ALA A 5 -3.84 0.36 36.41
C ALA A 5 -4.95 0.50 35.36
N ALA A 6 -5.74 1.57 35.47
CA ALA A 6 -6.76 1.88 34.49
C ALA A 6 -6.07 1.92 33.11
N LYS A 7 -6.43 0.98 32.22
CA LYS A 7 -5.94 0.97 30.84
C LYS A 7 -6.37 2.30 30.23
N GLU A 8 -5.43 3.22 30.11
CA GLU A 8 -5.64 4.53 29.51
C GLU A 8 -6.12 4.34 28.06
N VAL A 9 -7.44 4.45 27.88
CA VAL A 9 -8.06 4.50 26.57
C VAL A 9 -7.83 5.93 26.09
N ILE A 10 -6.74 6.15 25.34
CA ILE A 10 -6.52 7.42 24.65
C ILE A 10 -7.75 7.68 23.77
N PRO A 11 -8.56 8.72 24.05
CA PRO A 11 -9.74 8.99 23.28
C PRO A 11 -9.30 9.68 21.98
N LEU A 12 -9.08 8.89 20.93
CA LEU A 12 -9.24 9.34 19.54
C LEU A 12 -10.75 9.45 19.17
N MET A 13 -11.62 9.56 20.18
CA MET A 13 -13.05 9.28 20.13
C MET A 13 -13.90 10.56 20.07
N THR A 14 -13.56 11.50 19.18
CA THR A 14 -14.66 12.15 18.48
C THR A 14 -14.78 11.38 17.18
N PRO A 15 -15.87 10.65 16.92
CA PRO A 15 -16.02 9.88 15.69
C PRO A 15 -15.67 10.77 14.50
N TRP A 16 -14.62 10.42 13.77
CA TRP A 16 -14.28 11.18 12.57
C TRP A 16 -15.30 10.77 11.51
N LYS A 17 -16.09 11.74 11.04
CA LYS A 17 -17.09 11.52 10.00
C LYS A 17 -16.41 11.60 8.63
N MET A 18 -16.16 10.45 8.01
CA MET A 18 -15.82 10.37 6.60
C MET A 18 -17.09 10.09 5.80
N GLY A 19 -17.75 11.15 5.32
CA GLY A 19 -19.07 11.04 4.70
C GLY A 19 -20.11 10.47 5.68
N GLN A 20 -20.63 9.27 5.41
CA GLN A 20 -21.61 8.58 6.27
C GLN A 20 -20.96 7.71 7.37
N PHE A 21 -19.66 7.46 7.33
CA PHE A 21 -18.99 6.55 8.26
C PHE A 21 -18.53 7.27 9.52
N GLN A 22 -18.79 6.67 10.68
CA GLN A 22 -18.20 7.06 11.96
C GLN A 22 -17.06 6.12 12.30
N LEU A 23 -15.83 6.56 12.09
CA LEU A 23 -14.65 5.77 12.40
C LEU A 23 -14.25 5.99 13.86
N SER A 24 -14.07 4.90 14.61
CA SER A 24 -13.49 4.93 15.97
C SER A 24 -12.29 4.00 16.03
N HIS A 25 -11.09 4.58 15.98
CA HIS A 25 -9.86 3.82 16.10
C HIS A 25 -9.42 3.77 17.57
N ARG A 26 -9.34 2.56 18.14
CA ARG A 26 -8.71 2.35 19.45
C ARG A 26 -7.29 1.87 19.24
N VAL A 27 -6.32 2.75 19.44
CA VAL A 27 -4.90 2.38 19.37
C VAL A 27 -4.55 1.43 20.52
N ARG A 28 -4.21 0.18 20.19
CA ARG A 28 -3.72 -0.84 21.10
C ARG A 28 -2.31 -1.26 20.68
N VAL A 29 -1.31 -0.66 21.31
CA VAL A 29 0.11 -0.99 21.13
C VAL A 29 0.78 -0.98 22.49
N THR A 30 1.79 -1.83 22.66
CA THR A 30 2.69 -1.80 23.82
C THR A 30 3.96 -1.05 23.44
N LYS A 31 4.66 -0.49 24.44
CA LYS A 31 5.97 0.14 24.20
C LYS A 31 6.92 -0.81 23.45
N GLY A 32 7.51 -0.34 22.35
CA GLY A 32 8.36 -1.11 21.44
C GLY A 32 7.62 -2.05 20.47
N GLY A 33 6.28 -2.09 20.52
CA GLY A 33 5.49 -2.89 19.58
C GLY A 33 5.46 -2.26 18.20
N LEU A 34 5.59 -3.10 17.16
CA LEU A 34 5.43 -2.70 15.76
C LEU A 34 3.97 -2.87 15.34
N LEU A 35 3.41 -1.83 14.74
CA LEU A 35 2.17 -1.87 13.99
C LEU A 35 2.49 -1.67 12.50
N ILE A 36 1.73 -2.36 11.67
CA ILE A 36 1.70 -2.15 10.22
C ILE A 36 0.26 -1.78 9.88
N ALA A 37 0.07 -0.63 9.23
CA ALA A 37 -1.24 -0.12 8.88
C ALA A 37 -1.91 -0.99 7.81
N GLU A 38 -3.22 -0.79 7.64
CA GLU A 38 -3.91 -1.32 6.47
C GLU A 38 -3.33 -0.77 5.16
N ALA A 39 -3.53 -1.53 4.09
CA ALA A 39 -2.88 -1.27 2.81
C ALA A 39 -3.35 0.05 2.17
N THR A 40 -2.42 0.98 1.99
CA THR A 40 -2.67 2.33 1.46
C THR A 40 -2.28 2.41 -0.01
N VAL A 41 -3.25 2.71 -0.87
CA VAL A 41 -3.08 2.73 -2.33
C VAL A 41 -2.11 3.83 -2.75
N VAL A 42 -1.11 3.49 -3.56
CA VAL A 42 -0.09 4.47 -4.02
C VAL A 42 -0.51 5.25 -5.26
N SER A 43 -1.42 4.68 -6.07
CA SER A 43 -1.76 5.26 -7.38
C SER A 43 -2.66 6.47 -7.23
N PRO A 44 -2.27 7.69 -7.66
CA PRO A 44 -3.12 8.88 -7.61
C PRO A 44 -4.46 8.67 -8.33
N THR A 45 -4.43 7.83 -9.34
CA THR A 45 -5.55 7.52 -10.23
C THR A 45 -6.54 6.51 -9.60
N ALA A 46 -6.17 5.80 -8.54
CA ALA A 46 -7.04 4.82 -7.87
C ALA A 46 -7.35 5.22 -6.41
N GLN A 47 -7.69 6.50 -6.19
CA GLN A 47 -7.90 7.09 -4.85
C GLN A 47 -6.66 6.95 -3.94
N GLY A 48 -5.48 7.23 -4.49
CA GLY A 48 -4.21 7.04 -3.78
C GLY A 48 -3.99 7.95 -2.58
N TYR A 49 -2.84 7.81 -1.94
CA TYR A 49 -2.40 8.61 -0.79
C TYR A 49 -2.42 10.12 -1.10
N THR A 50 -3.44 10.85 -0.65
CA THR A 50 -3.62 12.30 -0.86
C THR A 50 -3.15 13.11 0.35
N GLN A 51 -3.10 14.44 0.21
CA GLN A 51 -2.84 15.31 1.36
C GLN A 51 -3.92 15.17 2.45
N GLU A 52 -5.18 14.96 2.06
CA GLU A 52 -6.26 14.74 3.03
C GLU A 52 -6.03 13.44 3.82
N HIS A 53 -5.52 12.39 3.17
CA HIS A 53 -5.09 11.18 3.87
C HIS A 53 -3.92 11.45 4.82
N VAL A 54 -2.92 12.25 4.41
CA VAL A 54 -1.79 12.64 5.27
C VAL A 54 -2.30 13.31 6.55
N GLU A 55 -3.16 14.33 6.44
CA GLU A 55 -3.71 15.02 7.62
C GLU A 55 -4.59 14.12 8.49
N ALA A 56 -5.35 13.21 7.88
CA ALA A 56 -6.20 12.26 8.62
C ALA A 56 -5.38 11.23 9.41
N TRP A 57 -4.22 10.82 8.90
CA TRP A 57 -3.36 9.81 9.55
C TRP A 57 -2.51 10.38 10.70
N LYS A 58 -2.06 11.64 10.62
CA LYS A 58 -1.25 12.30 11.67
C LYS A 58 -1.73 12.05 13.11
N PRO A 59 -3.01 12.29 13.48
CA PRO A 59 -3.47 12.05 14.85
C PRO A 59 -3.46 10.58 15.27
N ILE A 60 -3.54 9.64 14.32
CA ILE A 60 -3.47 8.19 14.57
C ILE A 60 -2.02 7.81 14.85
N VAL A 61 -1.08 8.25 14.00
CA VAL A 61 0.36 8.03 14.17
C VAL A 61 0.84 8.59 15.50
N ASP A 62 0.48 9.84 15.80
CA ASP A 62 0.80 10.48 17.08
C ASP A 62 0.30 9.67 18.29
N ALA A 63 -0.88 9.04 18.18
CA ALA A 63 -1.43 8.23 19.26
C ALA A 63 -0.69 6.90 19.46
N VAL A 64 -0.12 6.32 18.41
CA VAL A 64 0.76 5.14 18.49
C VAL A 64 2.08 5.52 19.14
N HIS A 65 2.70 6.62 18.70
CA HIS A 65 3.95 7.13 19.24
C HIS A 65 3.85 7.55 20.72
N ARG A 66 2.73 8.15 21.14
CA ARG A 66 2.48 8.45 22.58
C ARG A 66 2.51 7.21 23.47
N LYS A 67 2.27 6.02 22.92
CA LYS A 67 2.39 4.73 23.64
C LYS A 67 3.76 4.08 23.49
N GLY A 68 4.69 4.74 22.80
CA GLY A 68 6.02 4.23 22.47
C GLY A 68 5.99 3.09 21.46
N GLY A 69 4.95 2.99 20.64
CA GLY A 69 4.88 2.04 19.53
C GLY A 69 5.64 2.55 18.30
N ILE A 70 5.98 1.63 17.41
CA ILE A 70 6.54 1.88 16.08
C ILE A 70 5.41 1.60 15.08
N PHE A 71 5.24 2.45 14.07
CA PHE A 71 4.14 2.34 13.13
C PHE A 71 4.58 2.52 11.69
N PHE A 72 4.30 1.51 10.86
CA PHE A 72 4.62 1.51 9.44
C PHE A 72 3.35 1.61 8.62
N SER A 73 3.40 2.32 7.49
CA SER A 73 2.30 2.33 6.51
C SER A 73 2.55 1.24 5.46
N GLN A 74 1.63 0.29 5.30
CA GLN A 74 1.73 -0.67 4.21
C GLN A 74 1.30 0.01 2.90
N ILE A 75 2.18 0.09 1.91
CA ILE A 75 1.90 0.73 0.61
C ILE A 75 1.79 -0.32 -0.49
N TRP A 76 0.75 -0.20 -1.32
CA TRP A 76 0.42 -1.24 -2.30
C TRP A 76 -0.23 -0.70 -3.58
N HIS A 77 -0.37 -1.60 -4.56
CA HIS A 77 -1.10 -1.34 -5.80
C HIS A 77 -1.91 -2.58 -6.24
N VAL A 78 -3.24 -2.45 -6.20
CA VAL A 78 -4.20 -3.57 -6.32
C VAL A 78 -4.34 -4.20 -7.72
N ARG A 79 -4.35 -3.37 -8.77
CA ARG A 79 -4.23 -3.81 -10.18
C ARG A 79 -5.30 -4.80 -10.62
N ARG A 80 -4.97 -5.91 -11.29
CA ARG A 80 -5.98 -6.85 -11.82
C ARG A 80 -6.89 -7.49 -10.76
N VAL A 81 -6.61 -7.31 -9.47
CA VAL A 81 -7.57 -7.53 -8.37
C VAL A 81 -8.43 -6.26 -8.23
N SER A 82 -9.10 -5.85 -9.31
CA SER A 82 -9.95 -4.66 -9.38
C SER A 82 -10.98 -4.79 -10.50
N THR A 83 -11.96 -3.90 -10.51
CA THR A 83 -12.95 -3.77 -11.59
C THR A 83 -12.83 -2.40 -12.25
N ASN A 84 -13.32 -2.26 -13.47
CA ASN A 84 -13.30 -1.00 -14.21
C ASN A 84 -13.96 0.15 -13.44
N GLU A 85 -14.96 -0.13 -12.61
CA GLU A 85 -15.66 0.86 -11.77
C GLU A 85 -14.72 1.62 -10.82
N PHE A 86 -13.66 0.95 -10.33
CA PHE A 86 -12.69 1.55 -9.42
C PHE A 86 -11.46 2.12 -10.15
N GLN A 87 -11.47 2.13 -11.47
CA GLN A 87 -10.41 2.72 -12.29
C GLN A 87 -10.83 4.11 -12.79
N PRO A 88 -9.86 5.02 -13.02
CA PRO A 88 -10.14 6.30 -13.68
C PRO A 88 -10.89 6.08 -14.97
N ASP A 89 -11.92 6.89 -15.19
CA ASP A 89 -12.66 6.93 -16.46
C ASP A 89 -13.19 5.56 -16.92
N GLY A 90 -13.37 4.60 -16.00
CA GLY A 90 -13.84 3.25 -16.32
C GLY A 90 -12.82 2.39 -17.09
N GLN A 91 -11.54 2.77 -17.08
CA GLN A 91 -10.50 2.05 -17.82
C GLN A 91 -10.25 0.63 -17.29
N ALA A 92 -9.63 -0.21 -18.12
CA ALA A 92 -9.20 -1.54 -17.68
C ALA A 92 -8.09 -1.44 -16.62
N PRO A 93 -8.11 -2.28 -15.56
CA PRO A 93 -7.00 -2.35 -14.61
C PRO A 93 -5.73 -2.79 -15.33
N ILE A 94 -4.57 -2.50 -14.74
CA ILE A 94 -3.26 -2.85 -15.32
C ILE A 94 -2.67 -4.10 -14.67
N SER A 95 -1.79 -4.84 -15.36
CA SER A 95 -1.04 -5.99 -14.81
C SER A 95 0.18 -6.32 -15.69
N SER A 96 1.00 -7.30 -15.30
CA SER A 96 2.09 -7.90 -16.10
C SER A 96 1.57 -8.73 -17.29
N MET A 97 0.29 -9.11 -17.29
CA MET A 97 -0.35 -9.84 -18.38
C MET A 97 -1.76 -9.30 -18.66
N ASP A 98 -2.37 -9.71 -19.76
CA ASP A 98 -3.74 -9.32 -20.12
C ASP A 98 -4.80 -10.36 -19.71
N ARG A 99 -4.44 -11.40 -18.95
CA ARG A 99 -5.40 -12.43 -18.52
C ARG A 99 -6.17 -12.02 -17.27
N GLN A 100 -7.48 -12.21 -17.32
CA GLN A 100 -8.40 -11.98 -16.20
C GLN A 100 -8.14 -13.00 -15.08
N ILE A 101 -8.26 -12.57 -13.83
CA ILE A 101 -8.23 -13.50 -12.69
C ILE A 101 -9.54 -14.29 -12.68
N SER A 102 -9.46 -15.57 -12.30
CA SER A 102 -10.66 -16.34 -11.96
C SER A 102 -11.50 -15.61 -10.90
N PRO A 103 -12.83 -15.78 -10.90
CA PRO A 103 -13.68 -15.19 -9.88
C PRO A 103 -13.22 -15.55 -8.47
N ASP A 104 -13.34 -14.60 -7.54
CA ASP A 104 -13.03 -14.85 -6.14
C ASP A 104 -13.97 -15.95 -5.59
N ALA A 105 -13.38 -16.99 -5.01
CA ALA A 105 -14.13 -18.17 -4.59
C ALA A 105 -15.03 -17.91 -3.37
N GLU A 106 -14.73 -16.90 -2.56
CA GLU A 106 -15.44 -16.60 -1.32
C GLU A 106 -16.50 -15.52 -1.56
N SER A 107 -16.14 -14.41 -2.19
CA SER A 107 -17.01 -13.27 -2.42
C SER A 107 -17.80 -13.36 -3.74
N GLY A 108 -17.43 -14.28 -4.64
CA GLY A 108 -17.99 -14.36 -5.99
C GLY A 108 -17.63 -13.17 -6.89
N MET A 109 -16.65 -12.36 -6.49
CA MET A 109 -16.28 -11.14 -7.21
C MET A 109 -15.67 -11.50 -8.57
N VAL A 110 -16.15 -10.85 -9.62
CA VAL A 110 -15.61 -10.98 -10.97
C VAL A 110 -14.77 -9.75 -11.30
N TYR A 111 -13.45 -9.94 -11.33
CA TYR A 111 -12.50 -8.88 -11.68
C TYR A 111 -12.52 -8.58 -13.17
N SER A 112 -12.21 -7.34 -13.57
CA SER A 112 -12.16 -6.97 -14.98
C SER A 112 -10.90 -7.48 -15.68
N LYS A 113 -10.97 -7.78 -16.99
CA LYS A 113 -9.80 -8.17 -17.78
C LYS A 113 -8.77 -7.03 -17.75
N PRO A 114 -7.52 -7.27 -17.31
CA PRO A 114 -6.53 -6.23 -17.26
C PRO A 114 -5.90 -5.94 -18.63
N ARG A 115 -5.34 -4.75 -18.75
CA ARG A 115 -4.40 -4.37 -19.82
C ARG A 115 -2.98 -4.66 -19.36
N ARG A 116 -2.16 -5.26 -20.24
CA ARG A 116 -0.73 -5.37 -19.98
C ARG A 116 -0.10 -3.99 -19.86
N LEU A 117 0.71 -3.81 -18.83
CA LEU A 117 1.50 -2.62 -18.62
C LEU A 117 2.59 -2.51 -19.70
N ARG A 118 2.77 -1.32 -20.26
CA ARG A 118 3.89 -1.05 -21.19
C ARG A 118 5.15 -0.74 -20.39
N THR A 119 6.30 -1.09 -20.93
CA THR A 119 7.62 -0.91 -20.30
C THR A 119 7.81 0.54 -19.84
N GLU A 120 7.45 1.52 -20.69
CA GLU A 120 7.58 2.95 -20.40
C GLU A 120 6.64 3.46 -19.29
N GLU A 121 5.59 2.71 -18.93
CA GLU A 121 4.68 3.09 -17.84
C GLU A 121 5.25 2.72 -16.45
N ILE A 122 6.23 1.82 -16.38
CA ILE A 122 6.77 1.29 -15.12
C ILE A 122 7.40 2.37 -14.27
N ALA A 123 8.21 3.25 -14.89
CA ALA A 123 8.85 4.36 -14.19
C ALA A 123 7.83 5.29 -13.49
N GLY A 124 6.67 5.53 -14.10
CA GLY A 124 5.60 6.32 -13.48
C GLY A 124 5.00 5.64 -12.24
N ILE A 125 4.95 4.31 -12.25
CA ILE A 125 4.46 3.54 -11.10
C ILE A 125 5.50 3.51 -9.98
N VAL A 126 6.79 3.39 -10.32
CA VAL A 126 7.88 3.53 -9.34
C VAL A 126 7.77 4.90 -8.65
N ASP A 127 7.51 5.97 -9.41
CA ASP A 127 7.28 7.30 -8.82
C ASP A 127 6.04 7.35 -7.90
N HIS A 128 4.99 6.58 -8.18
CA HIS A 128 3.85 6.49 -7.26
C HIS A 128 4.25 5.91 -5.89
N PHE A 129 5.06 4.86 -5.86
CA PHE A 129 5.59 4.31 -4.60
C PHE A 129 6.51 5.30 -3.89
N ARG A 130 7.40 5.97 -4.63
CA ARG A 130 8.26 7.05 -4.11
C ARG A 130 7.43 8.17 -3.46
N ARG A 131 6.35 8.60 -4.10
CA ARG A 131 5.46 9.63 -3.54
C ARG A 131 4.71 9.15 -2.30
N ALA A 132 4.31 7.89 -2.27
CA ALA A 132 3.67 7.30 -1.09
C ALA A 132 4.63 7.27 0.11
N GLU A 133 5.92 6.99 -0.11
CA GLU A 133 6.97 7.12 0.90
C GLU A 133 7.06 8.55 1.45
N ARG A 134 7.16 9.54 0.55
CA ARG A 134 7.16 10.96 0.95
C ARG A 134 5.96 11.33 1.82
N ASN A 135 4.77 10.86 1.44
CA ASN A 135 3.55 11.11 2.19
C ASN A 135 3.57 10.40 3.56
N ALA A 136 4.13 9.19 3.64
CA ALA A 136 4.29 8.47 4.90
C ALA A 136 5.24 9.21 5.86
N ILE A 137 6.35 9.75 5.35
CA ILE A 137 7.27 10.60 6.09
C ILE A 137 6.56 11.86 6.60
N GLU A 138 5.82 12.56 5.74
CA GLU A 138 5.08 13.77 6.13
C GLU A 138 3.99 13.49 7.18
N THR A 139 3.39 12.31 7.10
CA THR A 139 2.40 11.84 8.09
C THR A 139 3.05 11.52 9.45
N GLY A 140 4.36 11.24 9.46
CA GLY A 140 5.12 10.85 10.64
C GLY A 140 5.22 9.34 10.87
N PHE A 141 4.90 8.50 9.90
CA PHE A 141 5.15 7.06 10.03
C PHE A 141 6.65 6.80 10.20
N ASP A 142 7.00 5.73 10.92
CA ASP A 142 8.39 5.32 11.13
C ASP A 142 9.03 4.68 9.89
N GLY A 143 8.20 4.32 8.90
CA GLY A 143 8.60 3.79 7.60
C GLY A 143 7.41 3.23 6.84
N VAL A 144 7.69 2.57 5.72
CA VAL A 144 6.68 1.85 4.93
C VAL A 144 6.99 0.37 4.82
N GLU A 145 5.93 -0.43 4.68
CA GLU A 145 6.01 -1.79 4.19
C GLU A 145 5.57 -1.84 2.74
N ILE A 146 6.46 -2.23 1.82
CA ILE A 146 6.11 -2.40 0.41
C ILE A 146 5.38 -3.74 0.24
N HIS A 147 4.10 -3.70 -0.14
CA HIS A 147 3.31 -4.92 -0.27
C HIS A 147 3.64 -5.69 -1.55
N GLY A 148 4.58 -6.64 -1.42
CA GLY A 148 5.04 -7.54 -2.48
C GLY A 148 4.40 -8.93 -2.52
N ALA A 149 3.17 -9.09 -2.03
CA ALA A 149 2.57 -10.41 -1.78
C ALA A 149 1.07 -10.47 -2.17
N HIS A 150 0.42 -11.58 -1.85
CA HIS A 150 -1.03 -11.80 -1.99
C HIS A 150 -1.61 -11.62 -3.40
N GLY A 151 -0.79 -11.76 -4.45
CA GLY A 151 -1.24 -11.65 -5.83
C GLY A 151 -1.47 -10.21 -6.31
N TYR A 152 -1.04 -9.20 -5.55
CA TYR A 152 -1.04 -7.80 -6.01
C TYR A 152 0.10 -7.53 -6.97
N LEU A 153 0.17 -6.31 -7.49
CA LEU A 153 1.07 -5.93 -8.57
C LEU A 153 2.49 -6.54 -8.47
N LEU A 154 3.24 -6.23 -7.43
CA LEU A 154 4.66 -6.61 -7.38
C LEU A 154 4.80 -8.14 -7.39
N ASP A 155 3.90 -8.83 -6.69
CA ASP A 155 3.80 -10.29 -6.70
C ASP A 155 3.42 -10.84 -8.09
N GLN A 156 2.56 -10.13 -8.84
CA GLN A 156 2.20 -10.51 -10.21
C GLN A 156 3.41 -10.47 -11.16
N PHE A 157 4.32 -9.51 -10.98
CA PHE A 157 5.56 -9.43 -11.76
C PHE A 157 6.57 -10.50 -11.33
N MET A 158 6.73 -10.74 -10.02
CA MET A 158 7.71 -11.71 -9.52
C MET A 158 7.37 -13.17 -9.87
N LYS A 159 6.08 -13.50 -9.97
CA LYS A 159 5.60 -14.87 -10.28
C LYS A 159 5.54 -15.13 -11.78
N ASP A 160 6.19 -16.21 -12.21
CA ASP A 160 6.17 -16.71 -13.59
C ASP A 160 4.76 -17.10 -14.07
N SER A 161 3.94 -17.65 -13.18
CA SER A 161 2.54 -18.00 -13.45
C SER A 161 1.65 -16.81 -13.83
N SER A 162 2.09 -15.59 -13.53
CA SER A 162 1.32 -14.36 -13.70
C SER A 162 2.05 -13.26 -14.48
N ASN A 163 3.24 -13.54 -14.99
CA ASN A 163 4.05 -12.61 -15.76
C ASN A 163 4.49 -13.28 -17.06
N ASP A 164 3.90 -12.82 -18.17
CA ASP A 164 4.24 -13.24 -19.52
C ASP A 164 4.91 -12.12 -20.33
N CYS A 165 5.48 -11.12 -19.64
CA CYS A 165 6.34 -10.13 -20.27
C CYS A 165 7.57 -10.80 -20.91
N THR A 166 7.99 -10.25 -22.04
CA THR A 166 9.16 -10.70 -22.81
C THR A 166 10.26 -9.62 -22.87
N ASP A 167 10.08 -8.55 -22.11
CA ASP A 167 11.03 -7.45 -21.97
C ASP A 167 11.89 -7.64 -20.71
N GLU A 168 12.56 -6.57 -20.27
CA GLU A 168 13.41 -6.53 -19.07
C GLU A 168 12.67 -6.79 -17.75
N TYR A 169 11.33 -6.88 -17.77
CA TYR A 169 10.51 -7.15 -16.59
C TYR A 169 9.88 -8.54 -16.58
N GLY A 170 10.24 -9.42 -17.52
CA GLY A 170 9.74 -10.79 -17.60
C GLY A 170 10.78 -11.81 -18.08
N GLY A 171 10.38 -13.08 -18.12
CA GLY A 171 11.29 -14.18 -18.45
C GLY A 171 12.07 -14.67 -17.21
N SER A 172 13.33 -14.29 -17.07
CA SER A 172 14.20 -14.76 -15.98
C SER A 172 13.72 -14.30 -14.59
N LEU A 173 14.23 -14.92 -13.53
CA LEU A 173 13.91 -14.49 -12.15
C LEU A 173 14.38 -13.05 -11.91
N GLU A 174 15.56 -12.71 -12.40
CA GLU A 174 16.16 -11.38 -12.28
C GLU A 174 15.27 -10.32 -12.93
N ASN A 175 14.81 -10.56 -14.16
CA ASN A 175 13.91 -9.64 -14.86
C ASN A 175 12.56 -9.50 -14.13
N ARG A 176 12.00 -10.61 -13.64
CA ARG A 176 10.74 -10.60 -12.87
C ARG A 176 10.85 -9.84 -11.54
N CYS A 177 12.05 -9.82 -10.94
CA CYS A 177 12.33 -9.06 -9.72
C CYS A 177 12.74 -7.61 -9.99
N CYS A 178 13.14 -7.27 -11.22
CA CYS A 178 13.65 -5.94 -11.60
C CYS A 178 12.73 -4.82 -11.12
N PHE A 179 11.44 -4.90 -11.44
CA PHE A 179 10.47 -3.89 -11.04
C PHE A 179 10.33 -3.75 -9.51
N ALA A 180 10.37 -4.86 -8.76
CA ALA A 180 10.31 -4.80 -7.29
C ALA A 180 11.56 -4.12 -6.70
N VAL A 181 12.74 -4.41 -7.27
CA VAL A 181 14.00 -3.77 -6.87
C VAL A 181 13.99 -2.28 -7.17
N GLU A 182 13.50 -1.85 -8.34
CA GLU A 182 13.37 -0.43 -8.68
C GLU A 182 12.46 0.32 -7.70
N VAL A 183 11.35 -0.30 -7.27
CA VAL A 183 10.46 0.26 -6.25
C VAL A 183 11.17 0.37 -4.90
N ILE A 184 11.90 -0.67 -4.47
CA ILE A 184 12.67 -0.66 -3.22
C ILE A 184 13.71 0.47 -3.27
N ASP A 185 14.47 0.56 -4.35
CA ASP A 185 15.49 1.60 -4.56
C ASP A 185 14.90 3.01 -4.47
N ALA A 186 13.76 3.24 -5.12
CA ALA A 186 13.10 4.54 -5.14
C ALA A 186 12.58 4.93 -3.74
N VAL A 187 11.97 3.98 -3.01
CA VAL A 187 11.48 4.20 -1.64
C VAL A 187 12.65 4.46 -0.68
N VAL A 188 13.70 3.65 -0.74
CA VAL A 188 14.93 3.82 0.05
C VAL A 188 15.56 5.20 -0.16
N ARG A 189 15.72 5.61 -1.41
CA ARG A 189 16.32 6.91 -1.77
C ARG A 189 15.44 8.06 -1.27
N GLU A 190 14.12 7.93 -1.35
CA GLU A 190 13.19 8.95 -0.87
C GLU A 190 13.22 9.11 0.65
N PHE A 191 13.31 8.00 1.39
CA PHE A 191 13.49 8.01 2.84
C PHE A 191 14.80 8.68 3.27
N GLY A 192 15.78 8.75 2.37
CA GLY A 192 17.10 9.33 2.65
C GLY A 192 18.07 8.34 3.29
N TRP A 193 17.81 7.03 3.20
CA TRP A 193 18.79 6.03 3.58
C TRP A 193 19.87 5.92 2.49
N ALA A 194 21.12 6.14 2.87
CA ALA A 194 22.28 5.88 2.03
C ALA A 194 23.07 4.71 2.64
N PRO A 195 23.31 3.61 1.91
CA PRO A 195 24.28 2.63 2.35
C PRO A 195 25.68 3.29 2.37
N GLU A 196 26.44 3.05 3.44
CA GLU A 196 27.86 3.41 3.53
C GLU A 196 28.70 2.75 2.42
#